data_AF-A0A1I8BX55-F1
#
_entry.id   AF-A0A1I8BX55-F1
#
_cell.length_a   1.000
_cell.length_b   1.000
_cell.length_c   1.000
_cell.angle_alpha   90.00
_cell.angle_beta   90.00
_cell.angle_gamma   90.00
#
_symmetry.space_group_name_H-M   'P 1'
#
loop_
_entity.id
_entity.type
_entity.pdbx_description
1 polymer ?
#
loop_
_entity_poly.entity_id
_entity_poly.type
_entity_poly.pdbx_seq_one_letter_code
_entity_poly.pdbx_strand_id
1 'polypeptide(L)'
;MFIIFLFLGLCTHLLLLYSIFDIYYSSPIVKGGRNFRIIPSNSNNVLAPADRIVFFSADGLRASSFFDNPNLSPFIHSLIYDSKAVWSISESHVPTESRPGHVALFAGFYEDVSAVTRGWKHNPIPFDSTFNQSEFSFLWGSPDIINLFSTNIPHSFSEVYSPELEDFASEDASKLDEWVFNRVEKFFIRAQQGDNKITKLLSIKRSIYFLHLLGLDTNGHGHKPNSKKYLENIKIVDKGIERIVNLFENYFNDKRTVYLFTADHGMTDWGSHGDGTPDEVQTPFVAWGSGISPIKTKINLTQVDIVPLQSALLGIAMPSNSFGIVPINLLGHLPDKLIFQIVYANFKQMSEQFLIRRAERRAHSFRFLFAEYPELSYAGLVNFENEILRLAQLKRYEAAWKACIKLIPLIRSALNYFHRYNQFSQGLAICAIFCSWNLLLYSSLIGYIF
;
A
#
# COMPACT_ATOMS: atom_id res chain seq x y z
N MET A 1 -5.84 -19.01 -50.33
CA MET A 1 -7.06 -18.58 -49.61
C MET A 1 -7.12 -19.15 -48.19
N PHE A 2 -7.09 -20.48 -48.02
CA PHE A 2 -7.08 -21.13 -46.69
C PHE A 2 -5.98 -20.60 -45.75
N ILE A 3 -4.75 -20.46 -46.24
CA ILE A 3 -3.61 -19.94 -45.44
C ILE A 3 -3.85 -18.49 -44.98
N ILE A 4 -4.43 -17.65 -45.83
CA ILE A 4 -4.76 -16.25 -45.50
C ILE A 4 -5.83 -16.23 -44.40
N PHE A 5 -6.84 -17.07 -44.53
CA PHE A 5 -7.93 -17.16 -43.56
C PHE A 5 -7.45 -17.69 -42.20
N LEU A 6 -6.57 -18.69 -42.20
CA LEU A 6 -5.92 -19.21 -40.99
C LEU A 6 -5.04 -18.15 -40.31
N PHE A 7 -4.27 -17.39 -41.10
CA PHE A 7 -3.46 -16.29 -40.59
C PHE A 7 -4.33 -15.18 -39.98
N LEU A 8 -5.38 -14.73 -40.70
CA LEU A 8 -6.33 -13.73 -40.19
C LEU A 8 -7.04 -14.20 -38.91
N GLY A 9 -7.41 -15.48 -38.85
CA GLY A 9 -8.00 -16.08 -37.66
C GLY A 9 -7.04 -16.06 -36.48
N LEU A 10 -5.80 -16.48 -36.67
CA LEU A 10 -4.78 -16.41 -35.62
C LEU A 10 -4.56 -14.98 -35.13
N CYS A 11 -4.37 -14.02 -36.05
CA CYS A 11 -4.20 -12.61 -35.70
C CYS A 11 -5.40 -12.03 -34.94
N THR A 12 -6.62 -12.37 -35.36
CA THR A 12 -7.86 -11.90 -34.69
C THR A 12 -7.94 -12.43 -33.26
N HIS A 13 -7.67 -13.71 -33.04
CA HIS A 13 -7.70 -14.29 -31.69
C HIS A 13 -6.59 -13.76 -30.79
N LEU A 14 -5.38 -13.55 -31.33
CA LEU A 14 -4.28 -12.91 -30.58
C LEU A 14 -4.64 -11.48 -30.19
N LEU A 15 -5.26 -10.71 -31.10
CA LEU A 15 -5.73 -9.36 -30.81
C LEU A 15 -6.81 -9.36 -29.73
N LEU A 16 -7.81 -10.25 -29.84
CA LEU A 16 -8.89 -10.38 -28.84
C LEU A 16 -8.34 -10.76 -27.46
N LEU A 17 -7.40 -11.71 -27.42
CA LEU A 17 -6.73 -12.12 -26.18
C LEU A 17 -5.96 -10.96 -25.55
N TYR A 18 -5.16 -10.22 -26.34
CA TYR A 18 -4.42 -9.07 -25.85
C TYR A 18 -5.34 -7.94 -25.36
N SER A 19 -6.47 -7.72 -26.04
CA SER A 19 -7.40 -6.64 -25.72
C SER A 19 -8.07 -6.83 -24.36
N ILE A 20 -8.27 -8.07 -23.89
CA ILE A 20 -8.74 -8.31 -22.51
C ILE A 20 -7.76 -7.71 -21.50
N PHE A 21 -6.45 -7.88 -21.73
CA PHE A 21 -5.44 -7.30 -20.84
C PHE A 21 -5.41 -5.77 -20.90
N ASP A 22 -5.51 -5.18 -22.08
CA ASP A 22 -5.52 -3.72 -22.20
C ASP A 22 -6.73 -3.05 -21.52
N ILE A 23 -7.90 -3.70 -21.59
CA ILE A 23 -9.16 -3.15 -21.04
C ILE A 23 -9.26 -3.31 -19.52
N TYR A 24 -8.96 -4.52 -19.03
CA TYR A 24 -9.22 -4.86 -17.63
C TYR A 24 -8.00 -4.67 -16.73
N TYR A 25 -6.80 -4.64 -17.31
CA TYR A 25 -5.54 -4.61 -16.57
C TYR A 25 -4.73 -3.34 -16.89
N SER A 26 -5.28 -2.17 -16.52
CA SER A 26 -4.71 -0.85 -16.81
C SER A 26 -4.11 -0.19 -15.56
N SER A 27 -2.98 0.51 -15.71
CA SER A 27 -2.30 1.12 -14.56
C SER A 27 -3.19 2.12 -13.81
N PRO A 28 -3.29 2.03 -12.47
CA PRO A 28 -4.00 3.01 -11.64
C PRO A 28 -3.20 4.30 -11.44
N ILE A 29 -1.93 4.35 -11.84
CA ILE A 29 -1.05 5.50 -11.64
C ILE A 29 -1.45 6.68 -12.53
N VAL A 30 -1.64 7.83 -11.89
CA VAL A 30 -1.81 9.16 -12.48
C VAL A 30 -0.46 9.88 -12.50
N LYS A 31 -0.12 10.50 -13.64
CA LYS A 31 1.12 11.26 -13.79
C LYS A 31 0.87 12.77 -13.66
N GLY A 32 1.85 13.49 -13.12
CA GLY A 32 1.84 14.96 -13.07
C GLY A 32 0.99 15.59 -11.95
N GLY A 33 0.58 14.81 -10.94
CA GLY A 33 -0.11 15.32 -9.76
C GLY A 33 0.80 16.12 -8.82
N ARG A 34 0.20 17.04 -8.07
CA ARG A 34 0.88 17.75 -6.96
C ARG A 34 0.80 16.93 -5.68
N ASN A 35 1.78 17.15 -4.80
CA ASN A 35 1.81 16.58 -3.46
C ASN A 35 1.33 17.60 -2.43
N PHE A 36 0.43 17.18 -1.56
CA PHE A 36 -0.15 18.04 -0.52
C PHE A 36 0.41 17.66 0.85
N ARG A 37 1.37 18.45 1.36
CA ARG A 37 2.00 18.20 2.67
C ARG A 37 1.05 18.58 3.81
N ILE A 38 0.88 17.68 4.79
CA ILE A 38 -0.01 17.90 5.95
C ILE A 38 0.55 19.01 6.85
N ILE A 39 1.83 18.90 7.22
CA ILE A 39 2.54 19.92 8.01
C ILE A 39 3.70 20.45 7.16
N PRO A 40 3.77 21.77 6.89
CA PRO A 40 4.91 22.36 6.17
C PRO A 40 6.23 22.05 6.87
N SER A 41 7.29 21.71 6.13
CA SER A 41 8.60 21.35 6.73
C SER A 41 9.18 22.45 7.62
N ASN A 42 8.85 23.72 7.35
CA ASN A 42 9.33 24.88 8.11
C ASN A 42 8.42 25.29 9.29
N SER A 43 7.38 24.51 9.58
CA SER A 43 6.43 24.82 10.66
C SER A 43 7.00 24.38 12.02
N ASN A 44 7.54 25.33 12.78
CA ASN A 44 8.02 25.08 14.15
C ASN A 44 6.89 24.99 15.19
N ASN A 45 5.67 25.46 14.85
CA ASN A 45 4.57 25.63 15.80
C ASN A 45 3.55 24.48 15.78
N VAL A 46 3.69 23.51 14.87
CA VAL A 46 2.79 22.35 14.75
C VAL A 46 3.65 21.10 14.64
N LEU A 47 3.61 20.28 15.68
CA LEU A 47 4.31 18.99 15.70
C LEU A 47 3.42 17.91 15.10
N ALA A 48 4.04 17.01 14.34
CA ALA A 48 3.39 15.77 13.92
C ALA A 48 3.12 14.87 15.14
N PRO A 49 2.16 13.93 15.05
CA PRO A 49 1.92 12.95 16.12
C PRO A 49 3.16 12.13 16.50
N ALA A 50 4.05 11.81 15.55
CA ALA A 50 5.29 11.09 15.76
C ALA A 50 6.46 11.74 15.00
N ASP A 51 7.69 11.52 15.47
CA ASP A 51 8.91 11.91 14.76
C ASP A 51 9.47 10.76 13.91
N ARG A 52 9.10 9.50 14.20
CA ARG A 52 9.54 8.35 13.43
C ARG A 52 8.54 7.20 13.46
N ILE A 53 8.45 6.48 12.35
CA ILE A 53 7.71 5.22 12.22
C ILE A 53 8.71 4.07 12.17
N VAL A 54 8.49 3.02 12.96
CA VAL A 54 9.12 1.71 12.77
C VAL A 54 8.07 0.77 12.24
N PHE A 55 8.25 0.34 10.99
CA PHE A 55 7.32 -0.51 10.26
C PHE A 55 7.91 -1.91 10.14
N PHE A 56 7.21 -2.90 10.69
CA PHE A 56 7.53 -4.32 10.57
C PHE A 56 6.54 -4.97 9.61
N SER A 57 7.03 -5.50 8.51
CA SER A 57 6.24 -6.35 7.60
C SER A 57 6.69 -7.80 7.79
N ALA A 58 5.81 -8.63 8.35
CA ALA A 58 6.01 -10.07 8.47
C ALA A 58 5.39 -10.75 7.24
N ASP A 59 6.19 -10.87 6.18
CA ASP A 59 5.75 -11.35 4.86
C ASP A 59 5.06 -12.71 4.97
N GLY A 60 3.90 -12.86 4.33
CA GLY A 60 3.10 -14.09 4.35
C GLY A 60 2.44 -14.43 5.70
N LEU A 61 2.42 -13.53 6.68
CA LEU A 61 1.76 -13.80 7.97
C LEU A 61 0.24 -13.73 7.87
N ARG A 62 -0.41 -14.89 8.03
CA ARG A 62 -1.88 -14.98 8.12
C ARG A 62 -2.43 -14.31 9.38
N ALA A 63 -3.56 -13.62 9.25
CA ALA A 63 -4.30 -13.11 10.40
C ALA A 63 -4.69 -14.24 11.38
N SER A 64 -5.18 -15.38 10.88
CA SER A 64 -5.58 -16.53 11.69
C SER A 64 -4.40 -17.11 12.48
N SER A 65 -3.26 -17.37 11.83
CA SER A 65 -2.05 -17.87 12.50
C SER A 65 -1.58 -16.94 13.63
N PHE A 66 -1.71 -15.62 13.46
CA PHE A 66 -1.34 -14.64 14.48
C PHE A 66 -2.36 -14.57 15.64
N PHE A 67 -3.64 -14.31 15.34
CA PHE A 67 -4.66 -14.04 16.36
C PHE A 67 -5.15 -15.29 17.08
N ASP A 68 -5.17 -16.45 16.42
CA ASP A 68 -5.65 -17.70 17.04
C ASP A 68 -4.57 -18.34 17.93
N ASN A 69 -3.31 -17.88 17.82
CA ASN A 69 -2.17 -18.41 18.57
C ASN A 69 -1.41 -17.31 19.33
N PRO A 70 -2.06 -16.60 20.28
CA PRO A 70 -1.46 -15.47 20.99
C PRO A 70 -0.22 -15.84 21.82
N ASN A 71 -0.08 -17.11 22.18
CA ASN A 71 1.09 -17.66 22.88
C ASN A 71 2.35 -17.72 22.00
N LEU A 72 2.24 -17.60 20.68
CA LEU A 72 3.37 -17.54 19.76
C LEU A 72 3.97 -16.14 19.64
N SER A 73 3.21 -15.10 19.99
CA SER A 73 3.68 -13.71 19.94
C SER A 73 3.29 -12.95 21.22
N PRO A 74 3.82 -13.40 22.38
CA PRO A 74 3.45 -12.85 23.68
C PRO A 74 3.77 -11.36 23.83
N PHE A 75 4.83 -10.84 23.21
CA PHE A 75 5.15 -9.42 23.32
C PHE A 75 4.07 -8.58 22.63
N ILE A 76 3.78 -8.81 21.35
CA ILE A 76 2.78 -8.01 20.62
C ILE A 76 1.39 -8.21 21.23
N HIS A 77 1.02 -9.43 21.61
CA HIS A 77 -0.27 -9.69 22.25
C HIS A 77 -0.38 -9.05 23.64
N SER A 78 0.71 -8.91 24.39
CA SER A 78 0.68 -8.15 25.65
C SER A 78 0.33 -6.69 25.42
N LEU A 79 0.81 -6.07 24.34
CA LEU A 79 0.45 -4.69 23.99
C LEU A 79 -1.04 -4.57 23.66
N ILE A 80 -1.61 -5.58 23.00
CA ILE A 80 -3.04 -5.65 22.71
C ILE A 80 -3.85 -5.80 24.00
N TYR A 81 -3.53 -6.80 24.84
CA TYR A 81 -4.28 -7.09 26.07
C TYR A 81 -4.18 -5.98 27.11
N ASP A 82 -3.03 -5.33 27.22
CA ASP A 82 -2.82 -4.19 28.11
C ASP A 82 -3.46 -2.88 27.58
N SER A 83 -4.16 -2.93 26.44
CA SER A 83 -4.72 -1.75 25.78
C SER A 83 -3.67 -0.68 25.47
N LYS A 84 -2.44 -1.09 25.13
CA LYS A 84 -1.33 -0.22 24.69
C LYS A 84 -1.25 -0.13 23.17
N ALA A 85 -1.88 -1.06 22.46
CA ALA A 85 -1.96 -1.10 21.01
C ALA A 85 -3.41 -1.01 20.51
N VAL A 86 -3.56 -0.55 19.27
CA VAL A 86 -4.74 -0.86 18.45
C VAL A 86 -4.42 -2.05 17.57
N TRP A 87 -5.40 -2.90 17.33
CA TRP A 87 -5.28 -4.01 16.40
C TRP A 87 -6.50 -4.11 15.49
N SER A 88 -6.30 -4.70 14.31
CA SER A 88 -7.38 -5.11 13.41
C SER A 88 -6.93 -6.23 12.48
N ILE A 89 -7.88 -6.77 11.72
CA ILE A 89 -7.59 -7.56 10.52
C ILE A 89 -7.57 -6.57 9.36
N SER A 90 -6.42 -6.46 8.69
CA SER A 90 -6.26 -5.69 7.47
C SER A 90 -6.59 -6.56 6.26
N GLU A 91 -7.27 -5.98 5.27
CA GLU A 91 -7.58 -6.66 4.01
C GLU A 91 -6.57 -6.23 2.92
N SER A 92 -5.83 -7.21 2.40
CA SER A 92 -5.01 -7.15 1.19
C SER A 92 -5.89 -7.28 -0.07
N HIS A 93 -5.27 -7.20 -1.24
CA HIS A 93 -5.96 -7.22 -2.52
C HIS A 93 -5.24 -8.14 -3.51
N VAL A 94 -6.01 -8.75 -4.41
CA VAL A 94 -5.46 -9.63 -5.45
C VAL A 94 -4.65 -8.85 -6.51
N PRO A 95 -3.54 -9.41 -7.02
CA PRO A 95 -2.94 -10.67 -6.60
C PRO A 95 -2.23 -10.51 -5.24
N THR A 96 -2.45 -11.45 -4.32
CA THR A 96 -1.80 -11.45 -3.01
C THR A 96 -0.36 -11.94 -3.15
N GLU A 97 0.48 -11.06 -3.68
CA GLU A 97 1.90 -11.26 -3.96
C GLU A 97 2.69 -10.19 -3.20
N SER A 98 3.93 -10.50 -2.82
CA SER A 98 4.66 -9.63 -1.90
C SER A 98 4.85 -8.21 -2.44
N ARG A 99 5.16 -8.08 -3.74
CA ARG A 99 5.37 -6.75 -4.35
C ARG A 99 4.08 -5.90 -4.39
N PRO A 100 2.96 -6.35 -4.98
CA PRO A 100 1.68 -5.63 -4.91
C PRO A 100 1.24 -5.27 -3.49
N GLY A 101 1.39 -6.20 -2.52
CA GLY A 101 1.02 -5.96 -1.13
C GLY A 101 1.85 -4.85 -0.50
N HIS A 102 3.18 -4.87 -0.68
CA HIS A 102 4.04 -3.79 -0.20
C HIS A 102 3.81 -2.45 -0.90
N VAL A 103 3.47 -2.44 -2.20
CA VAL A 103 3.05 -1.21 -2.90
C VAL A 103 1.76 -0.66 -2.30
N ALA A 104 0.79 -1.51 -1.94
CA ALA A 104 -0.41 -1.06 -1.23
C ALA A 104 -0.07 -0.44 0.14
N LEU A 105 0.85 -1.08 0.90
CA LEU A 105 1.27 -0.63 2.23
C LEU A 105 2.05 0.69 2.25
N PHE A 106 2.75 1.06 1.18
CA PHE A 106 3.62 2.25 1.16
C PHE A 106 3.29 3.30 0.10
N ALA A 107 2.62 2.94 -1.00
CA ALA A 107 2.19 3.86 -2.05
C ALA A 107 0.66 4.09 -2.06
N GLY A 108 -0.11 3.17 -1.47
CA GLY A 108 -1.53 3.37 -1.22
C GLY A 108 -2.39 3.12 -2.45
N PHE A 109 -1.91 2.29 -3.37
CA PHE A 109 -2.67 1.78 -4.50
C PHE A 109 -2.41 0.29 -4.74
N TYR A 110 -3.37 -0.39 -5.37
CA TYR A 110 -3.21 -1.79 -5.79
C TYR A 110 -2.51 -1.87 -7.14
N GLU A 111 -1.38 -2.57 -7.23
CA GLU A 111 -0.79 -2.86 -8.53
C GLU A 111 -1.72 -3.73 -9.37
N ASP A 112 -1.68 -3.49 -10.68
CA ASP A 112 -2.44 -4.27 -11.63
C ASP A 112 -1.69 -5.56 -12.03
N VAL A 113 -2.42 -6.65 -12.28
CA VAL A 113 -1.89 -7.93 -12.77
C VAL A 113 -1.01 -7.76 -14.02
N SER A 114 -1.31 -6.79 -14.90
CA SER A 114 -0.45 -6.52 -16.07
C SER A 114 0.93 -5.97 -15.70
N ALA A 115 1.05 -5.23 -14.59
CA ALA A 115 2.33 -4.72 -14.11
C ALA A 115 3.16 -5.83 -13.44
N VAL A 116 2.51 -6.82 -12.83
CA VAL A 116 3.17 -8.00 -12.24
C VAL A 116 3.68 -8.94 -13.34
N THR A 117 2.85 -9.20 -14.35
CA THR A 117 3.19 -10.11 -15.47
C THR A 117 4.24 -9.57 -16.43
N ARG A 118 4.38 -8.26 -16.60
CA ARG A 118 5.39 -7.63 -17.48
C ARG A 118 6.78 -7.52 -16.84
N GLY A 119 6.91 -7.79 -15.55
CA GLY A 119 8.20 -7.79 -14.85
C GLY A 119 8.03 -8.31 -13.45
N TRP A 120 8.23 -9.61 -13.21
CA TRP A 120 8.00 -10.24 -11.91
C TRP A 120 8.86 -9.60 -10.80
N LYS A 121 10.10 -9.23 -11.13
CA LYS A 121 11.09 -8.69 -10.16
C LYS A 121 11.26 -7.17 -10.17
N HIS A 122 10.74 -6.46 -11.17
CA HIS A 122 10.92 -5.01 -11.29
C HIS A 122 9.65 -4.32 -11.75
N ASN A 123 9.21 -3.30 -11.01
CA ASN A 123 8.15 -2.42 -11.45
C ASN A 123 8.70 -1.44 -12.51
N PRO A 124 8.19 -1.47 -13.76
CA PRO A 124 8.68 -0.59 -14.82
C PRO A 124 8.18 0.87 -14.70
N ILE A 125 7.25 1.17 -13.77
CA ILE A 125 6.64 2.49 -13.64
C ILE A 125 7.06 3.12 -12.30
N PRO A 126 7.81 4.24 -12.31
CA PRO A 126 8.07 5.00 -11.10
C PRO A 126 6.77 5.45 -10.43
N PHE A 127 6.68 5.25 -9.12
CA PHE A 127 5.56 5.70 -8.30
C PHE A 127 6.05 6.42 -7.04
N ASP A 128 5.15 7.17 -6.43
CA ASP A 128 5.38 7.89 -5.20
C ASP A 128 4.98 7.02 -4.00
N SER A 129 5.72 7.11 -2.90
CA SER A 129 5.50 6.32 -1.67
C SER A 129 5.76 7.16 -0.42
N THR A 130 5.41 6.63 0.76
CA THR A 130 5.71 7.30 2.04
C THR A 130 7.21 7.52 2.24
N PHE A 131 8.07 6.67 1.66
CA PHE A 131 9.52 6.86 1.66
C PHE A 131 9.99 8.04 0.80
N ASN A 132 9.30 8.33 -0.32
CA ASN A 132 9.58 9.53 -1.11
C ASN A 132 9.17 10.80 -0.36
N GLN A 133 8.14 10.73 0.48
CA GLN A 133 7.57 11.87 1.21
C GLN A 133 8.19 12.10 2.60
N SER A 134 8.87 11.09 3.16
CA SER A 134 9.63 11.18 4.42
C SER A 134 10.86 12.08 4.26
N GLU A 135 11.40 12.57 5.38
CA GLU A 135 12.65 13.36 5.35
C GLU A 135 13.88 12.43 5.28
N PHE A 136 13.76 11.20 5.80
CA PHE A 136 14.78 10.16 5.64
C PHE A 136 14.15 8.77 5.82
N SER A 137 14.70 7.77 5.13
CA SER A 137 14.22 6.38 5.22
C SER A 137 15.36 5.40 5.51
N PHE A 138 15.13 4.45 6.40
CA PHE A 138 16.03 3.34 6.68
C PHE A 138 15.34 2.02 6.35
N LEU A 139 15.98 1.15 5.57
CA LEU A 139 15.34 -0.05 5.04
C LEU A 139 16.24 -1.28 5.19
N TRP A 140 15.70 -2.39 5.70
CA TRP A 140 16.41 -3.66 5.83
C TRP A 140 15.54 -4.85 5.43
N GLY A 141 16.10 -5.78 4.64
CA GLY A 141 15.41 -7.03 4.27
C GLY A 141 15.75 -7.54 2.88
N SER A 142 14.77 -8.12 2.18
CA SER A 142 14.95 -8.74 0.86
C SER A 142 15.33 -7.71 -0.20
N PRO A 143 16.26 -8.03 -1.12
CA PRO A 143 16.54 -7.18 -2.27
C PRO A 143 15.31 -6.90 -3.14
N ASP A 144 14.34 -7.81 -3.23
CA ASP A 144 13.19 -7.66 -4.13
C ASP A 144 12.21 -6.58 -3.64
N ILE A 145 12.03 -6.46 -2.32
CA ILE A 145 11.14 -5.46 -1.71
C ILE A 145 11.90 -4.18 -1.34
N ILE A 146 13.08 -4.27 -0.74
CA ILE A 146 13.81 -3.08 -0.29
C ILE A 146 14.24 -2.20 -1.47
N ASN A 147 14.75 -2.81 -2.55
CA ASN A 147 15.23 -2.03 -3.70
C ASN A 147 14.10 -1.30 -4.42
N LEU A 148 12.85 -1.79 -4.33
CA LEU A 148 11.68 -1.12 -4.86
C LEU A 148 11.48 0.29 -4.27
N PHE A 149 11.83 0.45 -2.98
CA PHE A 149 11.63 1.68 -2.22
C PHE A 149 12.92 2.45 -1.91
N SER A 150 14.12 1.93 -2.25
CA SER A 150 15.39 2.62 -1.97
C SER A 150 16.13 3.12 -3.22
N THR A 151 16.07 2.39 -4.35
CA THR A 151 16.96 2.60 -5.52
C THR A 151 16.96 4.04 -6.05
N ASN A 152 15.78 4.69 -6.08
CA ASN A 152 15.61 6.04 -6.62
C ASN A 152 15.31 7.09 -5.53
N ILE A 153 15.65 6.80 -4.26
CA ILE A 153 15.40 7.70 -3.13
C ILE A 153 16.73 8.13 -2.49
N PRO A 154 17.26 9.31 -2.83
CA PRO A 154 18.59 9.76 -2.40
C PRO A 154 18.68 9.99 -0.88
N HIS A 155 17.56 10.27 -0.21
CA HIS A 155 17.45 10.41 1.24
C HIS A 155 17.07 9.09 1.92
N SER A 156 17.71 7.99 1.50
CA SER A 156 17.53 6.68 2.11
C SER A 156 18.86 6.00 2.45
N PHE A 157 18.80 5.11 3.46
CA PHE A 157 19.82 4.13 3.77
C PHE A 157 19.16 2.75 3.66
N SER A 158 19.77 1.84 2.91
CA SER A 158 19.27 0.47 2.80
C SER A 158 20.38 -0.57 2.89
N GLU A 159 20.11 -1.66 3.59
CA GLU A 159 20.93 -2.87 3.54
C GLU A 159 20.06 -4.07 3.19
N VAL A 160 20.50 -4.88 2.24
CA VAL A 160 19.83 -6.10 1.82
C VAL A 160 20.75 -7.30 2.03
N TYR A 161 20.17 -8.46 2.36
CA TYR A 161 20.94 -9.70 2.32
C TYR A 161 21.13 -10.15 0.87
N SER A 162 22.12 -11.02 0.64
CA SER A 162 22.40 -11.50 -0.71
C SER A 162 21.33 -12.50 -1.17
N PRO A 163 21.02 -12.60 -2.47
CA PRO A 163 20.06 -13.58 -2.98
C PRO A 163 20.41 -15.01 -2.59
N GLU A 164 21.70 -15.34 -2.47
CA GLU A 164 22.14 -16.67 -2.05
C GLU A 164 21.70 -16.98 -0.61
N LEU A 165 21.59 -15.97 0.27
CA LEU A 165 21.08 -16.18 1.62
C LEU A 165 19.60 -16.56 1.62
N GLU A 166 18.80 -16.13 0.64
CA GLU A 166 17.41 -16.59 0.49
C GLU A 166 17.40 -18.10 0.15
N ASP A 167 18.22 -18.52 -0.81
CA ASP A 167 18.34 -19.92 -1.22
C ASP A 167 18.89 -20.84 -0.10
N PHE A 168 19.93 -20.39 0.61
CA PHE A 168 20.55 -21.14 1.72
C PHE A 168 19.69 -21.17 2.99
N ALA A 169 18.75 -20.24 3.14
CA ALA A 169 17.81 -20.24 4.25
C ALA A 169 16.67 -21.25 4.06
N SER A 170 16.64 -22.02 2.97
CA SER A 170 15.68 -23.10 2.72
C SER A 170 15.54 -24.12 3.87
N GLU A 171 16.61 -24.37 4.63
CA GLU A 171 16.53 -25.22 5.83
C GLU A 171 15.94 -24.51 7.05
N ASP A 172 16.18 -23.21 7.21
CA ASP A 172 15.72 -22.39 8.33
C ASP A 172 15.59 -20.91 7.92
N ALA A 173 14.42 -20.55 7.38
CA ALA A 173 14.17 -19.22 6.84
C ALA A 173 14.11 -18.12 7.90
N SER A 174 13.96 -18.48 9.18
CA SER A 174 13.94 -17.53 10.29
C SER A 174 15.25 -16.75 10.45
N LYS A 175 16.35 -17.28 9.88
CA LYS A 175 17.64 -16.61 9.81
C LYS A 175 17.62 -15.33 9.00
N LEU A 176 16.70 -15.18 8.04
CA LEU A 176 16.51 -13.95 7.28
C LEU A 176 15.96 -12.84 8.18
N ASP A 177 14.98 -13.18 9.03
CA ASP A 177 14.40 -12.23 10.00
C ASP A 177 15.44 -11.83 11.06
N GLU A 178 16.17 -12.81 11.60
CA GLU A 178 17.28 -12.54 12.52
C GLU A 178 18.38 -11.70 11.87
N TRP A 179 18.67 -11.89 10.58
CA TRP A 179 19.61 -11.02 9.87
C TRP A 179 19.15 -9.56 9.90
N VAL A 180 17.87 -9.30 9.65
CA VAL A 180 17.30 -7.94 9.67
C VAL A 180 17.44 -7.32 11.04
N PHE A 181 17.00 -8.01 12.09
CA PHE A 181 17.11 -7.51 13.46
C PHE A 181 18.57 -7.23 13.87
N ASN A 182 19.48 -8.16 13.57
CA ASN A 182 20.91 -8.01 13.86
C ASN A 182 21.54 -6.82 13.13
N ARG A 183 21.09 -6.50 11.90
CA ARG A 183 21.60 -5.34 11.14
C ARG A 183 21.15 -4.02 11.74
N VAL A 184 19.89 -3.93 12.16
CA VAL A 184 19.38 -2.76 12.87
C VAL A 184 20.13 -2.56 14.19
N GLU A 185 20.29 -3.61 15.00
CA GLU A 185 21.06 -3.53 16.25
C GLU A 185 22.50 -3.06 16.01
N LYS A 186 23.20 -3.63 15.03
CA LYS A 186 24.57 -3.20 14.65
C LYS A 186 24.62 -1.74 14.20
N PHE A 187 23.61 -1.27 13.48
CA PHE A 187 23.53 0.13 13.03
C PHE A 187 23.47 1.09 14.23
N PHE A 188 22.63 0.79 15.22
CA PHE A 188 22.52 1.59 16.44
C PHE A 188 23.75 1.49 17.35
N ILE A 189 24.37 0.30 17.45
CA ILE A 189 25.63 0.13 18.20
C ILE A 189 26.71 1.06 17.63
N ARG A 190 26.85 1.15 16.30
CA ARG A 190 27.80 2.07 15.67
C ARG A 190 27.52 3.54 16.03
N ALA A 191 26.25 3.93 16.09
CA ALA A 191 25.85 5.27 16.51
C ALA A 191 26.29 5.54 17.96
N GLN A 192 26.03 4.58 18.87
CA GLN A 192 26.42 4.67 20.28
C GLN A 192 27.94 4.69 20.47
N GLN A 193 28.69 4.04 19.57
CA GLN A 193 30.16 4.04 19.55
C GLN A 193 30.76 5.31 18.92
N GLY A 194 29.95 6.31 18.55
CA GLY A 194 30.43 7.62 18.11
C GLY A 194 30.53 7.79 16.59
N ASP A 195 29.84 6.97 15.78
CA ASP A 195 29.71 7.22 14.34
C ASP A 195 28.83 8.46 14.09
N ASN A 196 29.47 9.63 14.01
CA ASN A 196 28.80 10.93 13.84
C ASN A 196 27.90 11.00 12.59
N LYS A 197 28.21 10.23 11.54
CA LYS A 197 27.37 10.19 10.33
C LYS A 197 26.05 9.50 10.65
N ILE A 198 26.10 8.35 11.30
CA ILE A 198 24.90 7.60 11.70
C ILE A 198 24.09 8.41 12.72
N THR A 199 24.73 8.98 13.75
CA THR A 199 24.04 9.79 14.76
C THR A 199 23.32 10.98 14.14
N LYS A 200 23.93 11.64 13.14
CA LYS A 200 23.27 12.73 12.40
C LYS A 200 22.06 12.22 11.61
N LEU A 201 22.15 11.05 10.98
CA LEU A 201 21.02 10.47 10.25
C LEU A 201 19.87 10.08 11.20
N LEU A 202 20.18 9.45 12.34
CA LEU A 202 19.19 9.07 13.36
C LEU A 202 18.50 10.30 13.99
N SER A 203 19.13 11.47 13.97
CA SER A 203 18.52 12.72 14.45
C SER A 203 17.41 13.27 13.53
N ILE A 204 17.31 12.78 12.28
CA ILE A 204 16.33 13.25 11.31
C ILE A 204 14.92 12.80 11.71
N LYS A 205 14.04 13.78 11.91
CA LYS A 205 12.61 13.59 12.20
C LYS A 205 11.83 13.33 10.91
N ARG A 206 10.58 12.87 11.05
CA ARG A 206 9.72 12.39 9.96
C ARG A 206 10.39 11.26 9.17
N SER A 207 11.05 10.36 9.90
CA SER A 207 11.79 9.23 9.35
C SER A 207 10.98 7.94 9.41
N ILE A 208 11.23 7.05 8.45
CA ILE A 208 10.62 5.72 8.39
C ILE A 208 11.73 4.68 8.49
N TYR A 209 11.57 3.71 9.39
CA TYR A 209 12.42 2.54 9.53
C TYR A 209 11.60 1.34 9.11
N PHE A 210 11.94 0.74 7.97
CA PHE A 210 11.22 -0.41 7.42
C PHE A 210 12.05 -1.68 7.57
N LEU A 211 11.49 -2.65 8.29
CA LEU A 211 12.05 -3.98 8.48
C LEU A 211 11.13 -4.98 7.75
N HIS A 212 11.66 -5.53 6.66
CA HIS A 212 10.99 -6.55 5.87
C HIS A 212 11.45 -7.94 6.32
N LEU A 213 10.53 -8.74 6.86
CA LEU A 213 10.78 -10.03 7.50
C LEU A 213 10.21 -11.15 6.62
N LEU A 214 11.06 -11.73 5.77
CA LEU A 214 10.69 -12.72 4.74
C LEU A 214 10.54 -14.16 5.28
N GLY A 215 11.02 -14.44 6.49
CA GLY A 215 11.18 -15.81 6.98
C GLY A 215 9.86 -16.59 7.08
N LEU A 216 8.75 -15.91 7.40
CA LEU A 216 7.42 -16.53 7.50
C LEU A 216 6.89 -16.99 6.15
N ASP A 217 6.92 -16.13 5.13
CA ASP A 217 6.53 -16.50 3.77
C ASP A 217 7.34 -17.70 3.24
N THR A 218 8.67 -17.63 3.34
CA THR A 218 9.55 -18.72 2.89
C THR A 218 9.27 -20.03 3.63
N ASN A 219 9.07 -19.98 4.95
CA ASN A 219 8.70 -21.18 5.71
C ASN A 219 7.30 -21.68 5.36
N GLY A 220 6.38 -20.79 5.01
CA GLY A 220 5.04 -21.12 4.57
C GLY A 220 5.03 -21.89 3.25
N HIS A 221 5.76 -21.42 2.24
CA HIS A 221 5.97 -22.14 0.97
C HIS A 221 6.62 -23.50 1.19
N GLY A 222 7.72 -23.53 1.95
CA GLY A 222 8.51 -24.75 2.12
C GLY A 222 7.88 -25.80 3.04
N HIS A 223 7.15 -25.37 4.07
CA HIS A 223 6.71 -26.24 5.17
C HIS A 223 5.22 -26.18 5.50
N LYS A 224 4.48 -25.21 4.94
CA LYS A 224 3.06 -24.90 5.18
C LYS A 224 2.82 -24.06 6.45
N PRO A 225 1.76 -23.22 6.46
CA PRO A 225 1.46 -22.27 7.54
C PRO A 225 1.09 -22.91 8.90
N ASN A 226 0.65 -24.17 8.93
CA ASN A 226 0.36 -24.88 10.17
C ASN A 226 1.56 -25.71 10.69
N SER A 227 2.73 -25.61 10.05
CA SER A 227 3.91 -26.36 10.43
C SER A 227 4.60 -25.81 11.67
N LYS A 228 5.32 -26.68 12.38
CA LYS A 228 6.16 -26.25 13.51
C LYS A 228 7.16 -25.15 13.10
N LYS A 229 7.75 -25.23 11.91
CA LYS A 229 8.73 -24.22 11.45
C LYS A 229 8.08 -22.85 11.30
N TYR A 230 6.93 -22.76 10.64
CA TYR A 230 6.20 -21.50 10.50
C TYR A 230 5.78 -20.92 11.86
N LEU A 231 5.19 -21.75 12.74
CA LEU A 231 4.74 -21.30 14.06
C LEU A 231 5.88 -20.90 15.01
N GLU A 232 7.03 -21.60 14.96
CA GLU A 232 8.23 -21.17 15.71
C GLU A 232 8.83 -19.89 15.13
N ASN A 233 8.72 -19.65 13.82
CA ASN A 233 9.16 -18.40 13.21
C ASN A 233 8.34 -17.20 13.71
N ILE A 234 7.04 -17.36 13.99
CA ILE A 234 6.22 -16.30 14.62
C ILE A 234 6.84 -15.87 15.96
N LYS A 235 7.33 -16.83 16.77
CA LYS A 235 8.01 -16.52 18.05
C LYS A 235 9.33 -15.78 17.86
N ILE A 236 10.06 -16.09 16.80
CA ILE A 236 11.31 -15.42 16.46
C ILE A 236 11.03 -13.96 16.06
N VAL A 237 10.03 -13.74 15.21
CA VAL A 237 9.58 -12.40 14.81
C VAL A 237 9.12 -11.58 16.02
N ASP A 238 8.29 -12.14 16.91
CA ASP A 238 7.82 -11.45 18.11
C ASP A 238 8.98 -11.02 19.03
N LYS A 239 9.92 -11.94 19.31
CA LYS A 239 11.11 -11.63 20.12
C LYS A 239 12.00 -10.58 19.45
N GLY A 240 12.20 -10.67 18.15
CA GLY A 240 12.99 -9.68 17.40
C GLY A 240 12.35 -8.29 17.46
N ILE A 241 11.03 -8.22 17.30
CA ILE A 241 10.26 -6.98 17.45
C ILE A 241 10.43 -6.39 18.86
N GLU A 242 10.34 -7.21 19.92
CA GLU A 242 10.60 -6.78 21.30
C GLU A 242 12.00 -6.16 21.46
N ARG A 243 13.05 -6.82 20.90
CA ARG A 243 14.42 -6.30 20.94
C ARG A 243 14.53 -4.95 20.24
N ILE A 244 13.94 -4.79 19.05
CA ILE A 244 13.97 -3.53 18.30
C ILE A 244 13.18 -2.43 19.01
N VAL A 245 12.00 -2.71 19.54
CA VAL A 245 11.24 -1.73 20.33
C VAL A 245 12.07 -1.23 21.51
N ASN A 246 12.65 -2.15 22.29
CA ASN A 246 13.52 -1.79 23.42
C ASN A 246 14.73 -0.96 22.97
N LEU A 247 15.35 -1.30 21.84
CA LEU A 247 16.47 -0.54 21.28
C LEU A 247 16.06 0.91 20.95
N PHE A 248 14.94 1.11 20.28
CA PHE A 248 14.45 2.44 19.89
C PHE A 248 14.03 3.28 21.11
N GLU A 249 13.29 2.69 22.05
CA GLU A 249 12.87 3.40 23.27
C GLU A 249 14.08 3.79 24.13
N ASN A 250 15.12 2.94 24.21
CA ASN A 250 16.34 3.26 24.96
C ASN A 250 17.22 4.30 24.25
N TYR A 251 17.37 4.22 22.92
CA TYR A 251 18.26 5.12 22.18
C TYR A 251 17.69 6.54 22.08
N PHE A 252 16.41 6.67 21.70
CA PHE A 252 15.79 7.97 21.50
C PHE A 252 15.18 8.55 22.76
N ASN A 253 14.52 7.71 23.56
CA ASN A 253 13.91 8.06 24.85
C ASN A 253 13.08 9.37 24.83
N ASP A 254 12.41 9.65 23.72
CA ASP A 254 11.59 10.86 23.52
C ASP A 254 10.09 10.57 23.46
N LYS A 255 9.71 9.28 23.44
CA LYS A 255 8.33 8.80 23.25
C LYS A 255 7.69 9.34 21.96
N ARG A 256 8.50 9.59 20.92
CA ARG A 256 8.04 10.10 19.61
C ARG A 256 8.17 9.06 18.50
N THR A 257 8.30 7.79 18.86
CA THR A 257 8.27 6.65 17.95
C THR A 257 6.88 6.04 17.92
N VAL A 258 6.40 5.71 16.73
CA VAL A 258 5.23 4.86 16.52
C VAL A 258 5.65 3.60 15.79
N TYR A 259 5.03 2.49 16.17
CA TYR A 259 5.33 1.17 15.63
C TYR A 259 4.11 0.64 14.91
N LEU A 260 4.31 0.10 13.71
CA LEU A 260 3.29 -0.53 12.88
C LEU A 260 3.77 -1.95 12.55
N PHE A 261 2.92 -2.94 12.81
CA PHE A 261 3.17 -4.34 12.50
C PHE A 261 2.04 -4.89 11.63
N THR A 262 2.38 -5.46 10.48
CA THR A 262 1.41 -6.09 9.59
C THR A 262 2.07 -7.09 8.64
N ALA A 263 1.31 -7.58 7.67
CA ALA A 263 1.78 -8.34 6.53
C ALA A 263 1.17 -7.81 5.23
N ASP A 264 1.85 -8.11 4.13
CA ASP A 264 1.46 -7.85 2.75
C ASP A 264 0.41 -8.85 2.24
N HIS A 265 0.49 -10.10 2.64
CA HIS A 265 -0.54 -11.13 2.44
C HIS A 265 -0.43 -12.23 3.49
N GLY A 266 -1.41 -13.14 3.47
CA GLY A 266 -1.30 -14.45 4.10
C GLY A 266 -1.03 -15.53 3.04
N MET A 267 -1.55 -16.73 3.23
CA MET A 267 -1.35 -17.85 2.30
C MET A 267 -2.40 -18.93 2.51
N THR A 268 -2.60 -19.81 1.53
CA THR A 268 -3.44 -21.02 1.63
C THR A 268 -2.78 -22.13 2.45
N ASP A 269 -3.55 -23.14 2.87
CA ASP A 269 -3.03 -24.24 3.71
C ASP A 269 -1.94 -25.08 3.03
N TRP A 270 -1.87 -24.96 1.70
CA TRP A 270 -0.84 -25.56 0.87
C TRP A 270 0.45 -24.74 0.81
N GLY A 271 0.49 -23.58 1.48
CA GLY A 271 1.63 -22.67 1.47
C GLY A 271 1.74 -21.86 0.18
N SER A 272 0.64 -21.69 -0.57
CA SER A 272 0.61 -20.90 -1.80
C SER A 272 -0.21 -19.62 -1.59
N HIS A 273 0.13 -18.55 -2.29
CA HIS A 273 -0.64 -17.31 -2.32
C HIS A 273 -0.74 -16.78 -3.76
N GLY A 274 -1.60 -15.79 -3.98
CA GLY A 274 -1.78 -15.06 -5.24
C GLY A 274 -3.25 -14.83 -5.60
N ASP A 275 -4.16 -15.51 -4.91
CA ASP A 275 -5.61 -15.48 -5.11
C ASP A 275 -6.33 -14.74 -3.96
N GLY A 276 -7.66 -14.72 -4.00
CA GLY A 276 -8.50 -13.95 -3.09
C GLY A 276 -9.06 -14.72 -1.89
N THR A 277 -8.48 -15.85 -1.48
CA THR A 277 -9.02 -16.59 -0.33
C THR A 277 -8.88 -15.79 0.97
N PRO A 278 -9.77 -15.98 1.97
CA PRO A 278 -9.67 -15.27 3.25
C PRO A 278 -8.30 -15.39 3.91
N ASP A 279 -7.68 -16.56 3.88
CA ASP A 279 -6.35 -16.78 4.47
C ASP A 279 -5.22 -16.09 3.71
N GLU A 280 -5.43 -15.73 2.43
CA GLU A 280 -4.47 -14.95 1.63
C GLU A 280 -4.67 -13.44 1.82
N VAL A 281 -5.92 -12.96 1.89
CA VAL A 281 -6.20 -11.52 1.93
C VAL A 281 -6.22 -10.95 3.34
N GLN A 282 -6.44 -11.76 4.39
CA GLN A 282 -6.51 -11.26 5.76
C GLN A 282 -5.14 -11.28 6.45
N THR A 283 -4.63 -10.10 6.76
CA THR A 283 -3.35 -9.92 7.47
C THR A 283 -3.57 -9.30 8.85
N PRO A 284 -2.71 -9.61 9.84
CA PRO A 284 -2.79 -8.91 11.12
C PRO A 284 -2.37 -7.46 10.94
N PHE A 285 -2.96 -6.56 11.70
CA PHE A 285 -2.49 -5.19 11.83
C PHE A 285 -2.46 -4.80 13.31
N VAL A 286 -1.32 -4.31 13.78
CA VAL A 286 -1.14 -3.81 15.15
C VAL A 286 -0.36 -2.50 15.10
N ALA A 287 -0.83 -1.49 15.81
CA ALA A 287 -0.20 -0.17 15.90
C ALA A 287 -0.11 0.29 17.36
N TRP A 288 1.05 0.81 17.78
CA TRP A 288 1.25 1.32 19.13
C TRP A 288 2.31 2.43 19.18
N GLY A 289 2.37 3.15 20.30
CA GLY A 289 3.32 4.25 20.50
C GLY A 289 2.73 5.63 20.18
N SER A 290 3.58 6.56 19.76
CA SER A 290 3.24 7.98 19.64
C SER A 290 2.13 8.23 18.62
N GLY A 291 1.10 8.97 19.01
CA GLY A 291 0.03 9.38 18.10
C GLY A 291 -1.03 8.32 17.82
N ILE A 292 -0.95 7.13 18.42
CA ILE A 292 -2.00 6.10 18.36
C ILE A 292 -2.87 6.17 19.61
N SER A 293 -4.19 6.07 19.44
CA SER A 293 -5.12 5.88 20.57
C SER A 293 -5.70 4.47 20.54
N PRO A 294 -5.49 3.66 21.59
CA PRO A 294 -6.23 2.42 21.78
C PRO A 294 -7.73 2.66 21.67
N ILE A 295 -8.41 1.85 20.86
CA ILE A 295 -9.86 1.86 20.70
C ILE A 295 -10.42 0.52 21.13
N LYS A 296 -11.68 0.53 21.59
CA LYS A 296 -12.38 -0.70 21.99
C LYS A 296 -13.15 -1.37 20.86
N THR A 297 -13.20 -0.74 19.68
CA THR A 297 -14.04 -1.18 18.56
C THR A 297 -13.20 -1.64 17.38
N LYS A 298 -13.56 -2.77 16.78
CA LYS A 298 -12.97 -3.24 15.52
C LYS A 298 -13.18 -2.20 14.42
N ILE A 299 -12.14 -1.93 13.63
CA ILE A 299 -12.20 -1.06 12.45
C ILE A 299 -11.91 -1.90 11.21
N ASN A 300 -12.72 -1.75 10.17
CA ASN A 300 -12.36 -2.28 8.86
C ASN A 300 -11.21 -1.45 8.29
N LEU A 301 -10.06 -2.08 8.07
CA LEU A 301 -8.86 -1.46 7.56
C LEU A 301 -8.45 -2.19 6.28
N THR A 302 -8.23 -1.45 5.20
CA THR A 302 -7.60 -2.01 3.99
C THR A 302 -6.13 -1.59 3.96
N GLN A 303 -5.27 -2.36 3.30
CA GLN A 303 -3.83 -2.04 3.27
C GLN A 303 -3.52 -0.64 2.76
N VAL A 304 -4.28 -0.14 1.77
CA VAL A 304 -4.08 1.19 1.22
C VAL A 304 -4.39 2.31 2.21
N ASP A 305 -5.19 2.05 3.24
CA ASP A 305 -5.52 3.00 4.32
C ASP A 305 -4.34 3.18 5.31
N ILE A 306 -3.36 2.27 5.30
CA ILE A 306 -2.16 2.35 6.14
C ILE A 306 -1.23 3.48 5.67
N VAL A 307 -1.24 3.82 4.38
CA VAL A 307 -0.48 4.95 3.83
C VAL A 307 -0.92 6.32 4.35
N PRO A 308 -2.21 6.71 4.26
CA PRO A 308 -2.64 7.98 4.85
C PRO A 308 -2.51 7.98 6.37
N LEU A 309 -2.55 6.83 7.06
CA LEU A 309 -2.20 6.72 8.47
C LEU A 309 -0.73 7.08 8.72
N GLN A 310 0.22 6.50 7.96
CA GLN A 310 1.64 6.85 8.05
C GLN A 310 1.88 8.34 7.81
N SER A 311 1.28 8.90 6.75
CA SER A 311 1.40 10.32 6.44
C SER A 311 0.84 11.20 7.55
N ALA A 312 -0.31 10.83 8.13
CA ALA A 312 -0.91 11.54 9.26
C ALA A 312 -0.02 11.54 10.50
N LEU A 313 0.58 10.39 10.83
CA LEU A 313 1.46 10.23 12.00
C LEU A 313 2.75 11.04 11.87
N LEU A 314 3.34 11.14 10.67
CA LEU A 314 4.57 11.92 10.44
C LEU A 314 4.33 13.37 9.98
N GLY A 315 3.08 13.72 9.66
CA GLY A 315 2.74 15.03 9.09
C GLY A 315 3.38 15.29 7.72
N ILE A 316 3.72 14.24 6.96
CA ILE A 316 4.29 14.32 5.61
C ILE A 316 3.18 14.40 4.56
N ALA A 317 3.53 14.56 3.29
CA ALA A 317 2.53 14.49 2.23
C ALA A 317 2.03 13.05 2.04
N MET A 318 0.80 12.92 1.55
CA MET A 318 0.29 11.64 1.09
C MET A 318 0.88 11.34 -0.29
N PRO A 319 1.31 10.10 -0.57
CA PRO A 319 1.79 9.72 -1.88
C PRO A 319 0.78 10.06 -2.97
N SER A 320 1.29 10.52 -4.12
CA SER A 320 0.46 11.12 -5.17
C SER A 320 -0.71 10.25 -5.67
N ASN A 321 -0.51 8.93 -5.64
CA ASN A 321 -1.46 7.92 -6.12
C ASN A 321 -2.17 7.16 -4.99
N SER A 322 -2.01 7.61 -3.74
CA SER A 322 -2.73 7.00 -2.63
C SER A 322 -4.23 7.25 -2.78
N PHE A 323 -5.03 6.19 -2.81
CA PHE A 323 -6.49 6.27 -2.74
C PHE A 323 -7.06 5.75 -1.41
N GLY A 324 -6.19 5.45 -0.44
CA GLY A 324 -6.57 5.12 0.92
C GLY A 324 -7.30 6.27 1.61
N ILE A 325 -8.13 5.92 2.59
CA ILE A 325 -8.85 6.86 3.45
C ILE A 325 -8.16 6.90 4.80
N VAL A 326 -7.87 8.09 5.31
CA VAL A 326 -7.24 8.22 6.63
C VAL A 326 -8.12 7.62 7.75
N PRO A 327 -7.64 6.61 8.50
CA PRO A 327 -8.39 6.03 9.60
C PRO A 327 -8.26 6.91 10.85
N ILE A 328 -9.01 8.01 10.90
CA ILE A 328 -8.94 9.02 11.97
C ILE A 328 -9.16 8.46 13.38
N ASN A 329 -9.88 7.35 13.46
CA ASN A 329 -10.21 6.61 14.67
C ASN A 329 -9.02 5.85 15.26
N LEU A 330 -7.95 5.62 14.50
CA LEU A 330 -6.68 5.07 15.01
C LEU A 330 -5.78 6.14 15.62
N LEU A 331 -6.00 7.41 15.27
CA LEU A 331 -5.19 8.52 15.75
C LEU A 331 -5.53 8.87 17.20
N GLY A 332 -4.52 9.38 17.90
CA GLY A 332 -4.61 10.04 19.20
C GLY A 332 -5.68 11.14 19.25
N HIS A 333 -5.98 11.63 20.45
CA HIS A 333 -6.73 12.88 20.57
C HIS A 333 -5.90 14.03 19.98
N LEU A 334 -6.28 14.52 18.80
CA LEU A 334 -5.61 15.61 18.09
C LEU A 334 -6.51 16.85 18.09
N PRO A 335 -5.93 18.07 18.08
CA PRO A 335 -6.72 19.29 17.87
C PRO A 335 -7.45 19.24 16.52
N ASP A 336 -8.70 19.73 16.47
CA ASP A 336 -9.50 19.73 15.24
C ASP A 336 -8.80 20.36 14.03
N LYS A 337 -7.98 21.37 14.28
CA LYS A 337 -7.17 22.02 13.24
C LYS A 337 -6.20 21.03 12.58
N LEU A 338 -5.54 20.17 13.35
CA LEU A 338 -4.61 19.18 12.83
C LEU A 338 -5.36 18.04 12.14
N ILE A 339 -6.48 17.59 12.72
CA ILE A 339 -7.38 16.62 12.06
C ILE A 339 -7.84 17.17 10.70
N PHE A 340 -8.23 18.44 10.65
CA PHE A 340 -8.56 19.10 9.40
C PHE A 340 -7.40 19.11 8.40
N GLN A 341 -6.17 19.46 8.82
CA GLN A 341 -5.01 19.42 7.92
C GLN A 341 -4.77 18.02 7.34
N ILE A 342 -4.87 16.97 8.17
CA ILE A 342 -4.70 15.57 7.78
C ILE A 342 -5.77 15.16 6.77
N VAL A 343 -7.04 15.32 7.12
CA VAL A 343 -8.18 14.88 6.29
C VAL A 343 -8.28 15.72 5.01
N TYR A 344 -7.99 17.02 5.09
CA TYR A 344 -7.97 17.89 3.91
C TYR A 344 -6.86 17.52 2.93
N ALA A 345 -5.66 17.12 3.41
CA ALA A 345 -4.61 16.61 2.54
C ALA A 345 -5.06 15.31 1.82
N ASN A 346 -5.74 14.39 2.51
CA ASN A 346 -6.32 13.18 1.91
C ASN A 346 -7.36 13.52 0.83
N PHE A 347 -8.27 14.43 1.14
CA PHE A 347 -9.26 14.96 0.21
C PHE A 347 -8.59 15.59 -1.03
N LYS A 348 -7.57 16.44 -0.84
CA LYS A 348 -6.87 17.11 -1.95
C LYS A 348 -6.10 16.13 -2.82
N GLN A 349 -5.41 15.16 -2.21
CA GLN A 349 -4.65 14.17 -2.97
C GLN A 349 -5.54 13.33 -3.87
N MET A 350 -6.69 12.88 -3.34
CA MET A 350 -7.66 12.10 -4.11
C MET A 350 -8.41 12.95 -5.15
N SER A 351 -8.71 14.21 -4.81
CA SER A 351 -9.32 15.18 -5.74
C SER A 351 -8.42 15.46 -6.94
N GLU A 352 -7.11 15.63 -6.72
CA GLU A 352 -6.16 15.88 -7.80
C GLU A 352 -6.11 14.68 -8.78
N GLN A 353 -6.06 13.45 -8.26
CA GLN A 353 -6.13 12.23 -9.09
C GLN A 353 -7.42 12.19 -9.91
N PHE A 354 -8.57 12.46 -9.28
CA PHE A 354 -9.86 12.54 -9.95
C PHE A 354 -9.85 13.56 -11.09
N LEU A 355 -9.35 14.78 -10.83
CA LEU A 355 -9.33 15.86 -11.82
C LEU A 355 -8.46 15.52 -13.03
N ILE A 356 -7.28 14.93 -12.81
CA ILE A 356 -6.39 14.51 -13.90
C ILE A 356 -7.03 13.38 -14.72
N ARG A 357 -7.52 12.32 -14.07
CA ARG A 357 -8.18 11.19 -14.75
C ARG A 357 -9.39 11.64 -15.55
N ARG A 358 -10.21 12.52 -14.98
CA ARG A 358 -11.36 13.11 -15.68
C ARG A 358 -10.92 13.88 -16.92
N ALA A 359 -9.89 14.71 -16.81
CA ALA A 359 -9.37 15.48 -17.93
C ALA A 359 -8.81 14.57 -19.03
N GLU A 360 -8.05 13.53 -18.68
CA GLU A 360 -7.53 12.53 -19.60
C GLU A 360 -8.66 11.80 -20.35
N ARG A 361 -9.69 11.32 -19.63
CA ARG A 361 -10.83 10.62 -20.26
C ARG A 361 -11.63 11.56 -21.16
N ARG A 362 -11.82 12.82 -20.75
CA ARG A 362 -12.49 13.83 -21.58
C ARG A 362 -11.70 14.17 -22.84
N ALA A 363 -10.37 14.25 -22.77
CA ALA A 363 -9.52 14.52 -23.93
C ALA A 363 -9.51 13.36 -24.94
N HIS A 364 -9.63 12.11 -24.46
CA HIS A 364 -9.67 10.91 -25.30
C HIS A 364 -11.08 10.43 -25.67
N SER A 365 -12.12 11.22 -25.37
CA SER A 365 -13.51 10.90 -25.73
C SER A 365 -14.06 11.94 -26.70
N PHE A 366 -14.92 11.50 -27.63
CA PHE A 366 -15.73 12.45 -28.38
C PHE A 366 -16.61 13.25 -27.43
N ARG A 367 -16.71 14.58 -27.62
CA ARG A 367 -17.38 15.50 -26.70
C ARG A 367 -18.81 15.08 -26.32
N PHE A 368 -19.55 14.46 -27.25
CA PHE A 368 -20.93 14.03 -27.04
C PHE A 368 -21.06 12.62 -26.42
N LEU A 369 -19.97 11.86 -26.32
CA LEU A 369 -19.92 10.54 -25.66
C LEU A 369 -19.27 10.61 -24.27
N PHE A 370 -18.70 11.76 -23.90
CA PHE A 370 -18.16 11.96 -22.56
C PHE A 370 -19.29 12.13 -21.55
N ALA A 371 -19.32 11.24 -20.56
CA ALA A 371 -20.23 11.21 -19.43
C ALA A 371 -19.44 11.54 -18.15
N GLU A 372 -20.04 12.39 -17.31
CA GLU A 372 -19.54 12.65 -15.97
C GLU A 372 -19.92 11.51 -15.03
N TYR A 373 -19.22 11.41 -13.90
CA TYR A 373 -19.71 10.58 -12.81
C TYR A 373 -21.00 11.19 -12.25
N PRO A 374 -22.12 10.44 -12.18
CA PRO A 374 -23.45 11.01 -11.91
C PRO A 374 -23.56 11.76 -10.57
N GLU A 375 -22.85 11.29 -9.55
CA GLU A 375 -22.97 11.81 -8.19
C GLU A 375 -21.97 12.94 -7.87
N LEU A 376 -20.94 13.16 -8.71
CA LEU A 376 -19.94 14.21 -8.49
C LEU A 376 -19.45 14.82 -9.81
N SER A 377 -19.88 16.06 -10.07
CA SER A 377 -19.36 16.88 -11.16
C SER A 377 -18.14 17.70 -10.74
N TYR A 378 -17.38 18.19 -11.73
CA TYR A 378 -16.28 19.15 -11.51
C TYR A 378 -16.74 20.39 -10.72
N ALA A 379 -17.84 21.02 -11.14
CA ALA A 379 -18.37 22.20 -10.44
C ALA A 379 -18.83 21.86 -9.01
N GLY A 380 -19.40 20.67 -8.81
CA GLY A 380 -19.75 20.15 -7.48
C GLY A 380 -18.52 20.06 -6.57
N LEU A 381 -17.43 19.43 -7.05
CA LEU A 381 -16.19 19.32 -6.30
C LEU A 381 -15.60 20.68 -5.91
N VAL A 382 -15.56 21.63 -6.85
CA VAL A 382 -15.07 23.01 -6.60
C VAL A 382 -15.93 23.72 -5.55
N ASN A 383 -17.26 23.60 -5.65
CA ASN A 383 -18.17 24.21 -4.67
C ASN A 383 -17.99 23.62 -3.27
N PHE A 384 -17.83 22.29 -3.17
CA PHE A 384 -17.55 21.64 -1.90
C PHE A 384 -16.21 22.08 -1.29
N GLU A 385 -15.14 22.16 -2.10
CA GLU A 385 -13.84 22.63 -1.63
C GLU A 385 -13.92 24.08 -1.11
N ASN A 386 -14.61 24.96 -1.83
CA ASN A 386 -14.83 26.35 -1.40
C ASN A 386 -15.55 26.43 -0.05
N GLU A 387 -16.57 25.60 0.18
CA GLU A 387 -17.30 25.56 1.44
C GLU A 387 -16.42 25.02 2.60
N ILE A 388 -15.63 23.97 2.35
CA ILE A 388 -14.66 23.44 3.31
C ILE A 388 -13.66 24.53 3.72
N LEU A 389 -13.12 25.26 2.74
CA LEU A 389 -12.18 26.36 2.99
C LEU A 389 -12.84 27.52 3.74
N ARG A 390 -14.09 27.84 3.42
CA ARG A 390 -14.87 28.85 4.17
C ARG A 390 -15.04 28.45 5.64
N LEU A 391 -15.38 27.19 5.93
CA LEU A 391 -15.49 26.68 7.30
C LEU A 391 -14.13 26.78 8.04
N ALA A 392 -13.03 26.43 7.37
CA ALA A 392 -11.69 26.54 7.94
C ALA A 392 -11.28 28.00 8.21
N GLN A 393 -11.62 28.94 7.33
CA GLN A 393 -11.40 30.38 7.55
C GLN A 393 -12.16 30.91 8.77
N LEU A 394 -13.38 30.42 8.99
CA LEU A 394 -14.18 30.70 10.19
C LEU A 394 -13.71 29.94 11.43
N LYS A 395 -12.57 29.23 11.36
CA LYS A 395 -12.01 28.37 12.43
C LYS A 395 -12.95 27.24 12.87
N ARG A 396 -13.94 26.88 12.06
CA ARG A 396 -14.85 25.74 12.28
C ARG A 396 -14.20 24.45 11.75
N TYR A 397 -13.03 24.11 12.28
CA TYR A 397 -12.24 22.99 11.79
C TYR A 397 -12.97 21.65 11.92
N GLU A 398 -13.74 21.46 12.99
CA GLU A 398 -14.55 20.26 13.18
C GLU A 398 -15.57 20.03 12.05
N ALA A 399 -16.33 21.07 11.72
CA ALA A 399 -17.28 21.01 10.62
C ALA A 399 -16.59 20.80 9.26
N ALA A 400 -15.43 21.44 9.07
CA ALA A 400 -14.66 21.32 7.84
C ALA A 400 -14.14 19.90 7.62
N TRP A 401 -13.51 19.28 8.63
CA TRP A 401 -12.99 17.91 8.47
C TRP A 401 -14.10 16.87 8.37
N LYS A 402 -15.23 17.05 9.07
CA LYS A 402 -16.42 16.18 8.90
C LYS A 402 -16.99 16.26 7.50
N ALA A 403 -16.96 17.43 6.86
CA ALA A 403 -17.38 17.58 5.47
C ALA A 403 -16.43 16.83 4.51
N CYS A 404 -15.11 16.93 4.72
CA CYS A 404 -14.13 16.18 3.93
C CYS A 404 -14.35 14.66 4.03
N ILE A 405 -14.53 14.11 5.25
CA ILE A 405 -14.74 12.67 5.46
C ILE A 405 -15.97 12.16 4.70
N LYS A 406 -17.03 12.95 4.62
CA LYS A 406 -18.23 12.59 3.86
C LYS A 406 -18.00 12.55 2.35
N LEU A 407 -17.10 13.38 1.82
CA LEU A 407 -16.85 13.52 0.38
C LEU A 407 -15.76 12.59 -0.16
N ILE A 408 -14.77 12.21 0.67
CA ILE A 408 -13.68 11.33 0.24
C ILE A 408 -14.19 10.01 -0.37
N PRO A 409 -15.15 9.26 0.22
CA PRO A 409 -15.69 8.05 -0.40
C PRO A 409 -16.32 8.30 -1.77
N LEU A 410 -16.99 9.44 -1.95
CA LEU A 410 -17.61 9.83 -3.20
C LEU A 410 -16.55 10.11 -4.29
N ILE A 411 -15.47 10.79 -3.94
CA ILE A 411 -14.33 11.03 -4.85
C ILE A 411 -13.66 9.70 -5.22
N ARG A 412 -13.50 8.78 -4.26
CA ARG A 412 -12.95 7.45 -4.52
C ARG A 412 -13.80 6.67 -5.53
N SER A 413 -15.13 6.69 -5.38
CA SER A 413 -16.06 6.10 -6.36
C SER A 413 -15.94 6.74 -7.74
N ALA A 414 -15.82 8.07 -7.79
CA ALA A 414 -15.64 8.81 -9.03
C ALA A 414 -14.29 8.50 -9.71
N LEU A 415 -13.22 8.32 -8.94
CA LEU A 415 -11.91 7.91 -9.44
C LEU A 415 -11.97 6.51 -10.06
N ASN A 416 -12.61 5.56 -9.38
CA ASN A 416 -12.85 4.21 -9.89
C ASN A 416 -13.70 4.21 -11.16
N TYR A 417 -14.71 5.07 -11.24
CA TYR A 417 -15.51 5.27 -12.45
C TYR A 417 -14.63 5.71 -13.63
N PHE A 418 -13.78 6.73 -13.46
CA PHE A 418 -12.90 7.18 -14.55
C PHE A 418 -11.77 6.21 -14.87
N HIS A 419 -11.33 5.41 -13.90
CA HIS A 419 -10.40 4.32 -14.12
C HIS A 419 -11.02 3.28 -15.07
N ARG A 420 -12.25 2.83 -14.78
CA ARG A 420 -12.99 1.81 -15.56
C ARG A 420 -13.83 2.36 -16.72
N TYR A 421 -13.67 3.64 -17.04
CA TYR A 421 -14.57 4.41 -17.91
C TYR A 421 -14.88 3.75 -19.26
N ASN A 422 -13.87 3.21 -19.92
CA ASN A 422 -14.00 2.61 -21.25
C ASN A 422 -14.31 1.10 -21.22
N GLN A 423 -14.29 0.44 -20.05
CA GLN A 423 -14.35 -1.03 -19.96
C GLN A 423 -15.60 -1.60 -20.61
N PHE A 424 -16.76 -0.99 -20.34
CA PHE A 424 -18.03 -1.43 -20.93
C PHE A 424 -18.05 -1.27 -22.46
N SER A 425 -17.70 -0.08 -22.97
CA SER A 425 -17.70 0.20 -24.41
C SER A 425 -16.68 -0.64 -25.17
N GLN A 426 -15.47 -0.82 -24.61
CA GLN A 426 -14.44 -1.65 -25.23
C GLN A 426 -14.82 -3.14 -25.16
N GLY A 427 -15.45 -3.58 -24.06
CA GLY A 427 -16.02 -4.92 -23.95
C GLY A 427 -17.07 -5.20 -25.02
N LEU A 428 -18.02 -4.27 -25.26
CA LEU A 428 -18.99 -4.38 -26.35
C LEU A 428 -18.32 -4.45 -27.72
N ALA A 429 -17.27 -3.65 -27.96
CA ALA A 429 -16.53 -3.68 -29.22
C ALA A 429 -15.85 -5.04 -29.45
N ILE A 430 -15.22 -5.62 -28.41
CA ILE A 430 -14.64 -6.97 -28.47
C ILE A 430 -15.71 -8.01 -28.77
N CYS A 431 -16.85 -7.98 -28.08
CA CYS A 431 -17.95 -8.90 -28.33
C CYS A 431 -18.45 -8.79 -29.77
N ALA A 432 -18.60 -7.57 -30.30
CA ALA A 432 -18.99 -7.35 -31.68
C ALA A 432 -17.98 -7.88 -32.70
N ILE A 433 -16.67 -7.67 -32.46
CA ILE A 433 -15.59 -8.24 -33.30
C ILE A 433 -15.65 -9.76 -33.28
N PHE A 434 -15.83 -10.38 -32.09
CA PHE A 434 -15.92 -11.82 -31.96
C PHE A 434 -17.15 -12.39 -32.66
N CYS A 435 -18.33 -11.79 -32.50
CA CYS A 435 -19.54 -12.19 -33.21
C CYS A 435 -19.38 -12.04 -34.73
N SER A 436 -18.78 -10.94 -35.19
CA SER A 436 -18.53 -10.70 -36.62
C SER A 436 -17.58 -11.74 -37.21
N TRP A 437 -16.52 -12.09 -36.47
CA TRP A 437 -15.59 -13.15 -36.86
C TRP A 437 -16.28 -14.52 -36.96
N ASN A 438 -17.14 -14.86 -35.99
CA ASN A 438 -17.91 -16.11 -36.04
C ASN A 438 -18.92 -16.15 -37.21
N LEU A 439 -19.56 -15.02 -37.53
CA LEU A 439 -20.45 -14.91 -38.69
C LEU A 439 -19.68 -15.06 -40.01
N LEU A 440 -18.48 -14.47 -40.11
CA LEU A 440 -17.59 -14.65 -41.26
C LEU A 440 -17.16 -16.12 -41.41
N LEU A 441 -16.81 -16.79 -40.32
CA LEU A 441 -16.53 -18.23 -40.32
C LEU A 441 -17.73 -19.05 -40.83
N TYR A 442 -18.91 -18.81 -40.26
CA TYR A 442 -20.14 -19.51 -40.62
C TYR A 442 -20.51 -19.33 -42.10
N SER A 443 -20.47 -18.08 -42.59
CA SER A 443 -20.77 -17.77 -43.99
C SER A 443 -19.75 -18.37 -44.98
N SER A 444 -18.47 -18.45 -44.60
CA SER A 444 -17.45 -19.16 -45.39
C SER A 444 -17.68 -20.68 -45.45
N LEU A 445 -18.16 -21.29 -44.36
CA LEU A 445 -18.45 -22.73 -44.28
C LEU A 445 -19.66 -23.14 -45.13
N ILE A 446 -20.65 -22.26 -45.25
CA ILE A 446 -21.90 -22.54 -45.98
C ILE A 446 -21.83 -22.06 -47.44
N GLY A 447 -20.69 -21.50 -47.87
CA GLY A 447 -20.46 -21.12 -49.26
C GLY A 447 -21.13 -19.80 -49.67
N TYR A 448 -21.56 -18.96 -48.72
CA TYR A 448 -22.12 -17.64 -48.99
C TYR A 448 -21.05 -16.57 -49.25
N ILE A 449 -19.81 -16.82 -48.83
CA ILE A 449 -18.64 -15.99 -49.15
C ILE A 449 -17.66 -16.86 -49.93
N PHE A 450 -17.92 -16.98 -51.22
CA PHE A 450 -16.99 -17.41 -52.27
C PHE A 450 -17.24 -16.57 -53.51
#